data_AF-A0A3D5P6R3-F1
#
_entry.id   AF-A0A3D5P6R3-F1
#
_cell.length_a   1.000
_cell.length_b   1.000
_cell.length_c   1.000
_cell.angle_alpha   90.00
_cell.angle_beta   90.00
_cell.angle_gamma   90.00
#
_symmetry.space_group_name_H-M   'P 1'
#
loop_
_entity.id
_entity.type
_entity.pdbx_description
1 polymer ?
#
loop_
_entity_poly.entity_id
_entity_poly.type
_entity_poly.pdbx_seq_one_letter_code
_entity_poly.pdbx_strand_id
1 'polypeptide(L)'
;MGQGTPMEEARDLALVLRAGALPARINIIEERTVGPSLGQDSIDQGQIAGLVGLALVIVVMMIYYGMAGFLAVGALAVYVLLVLGGLVGMRATLTVPGIAGLILSIGMAVDANVLIFE
;
A
#
# COMPACT_ATOMS: atom_id res chain seq x y z
N MET A 1 -4.13 23.91 27.14
CA MET A 1 -5.29 22.98 27.21
C MET A 1 -6.07 23.20 25.92
N GLY A 2 -5.81 22.36 24.92
CA GLY A 2 -6.29 22.54 23.55
C GLY A 2 -7.79 22.29 23.47
N GLN A 3 -8.52 23.19 22.80
CA GLN A 3 -9.97 23.11 22.63
C GLN A 3 -10.31 21.98 21.63
N GLY A 4 -10.46 20.75 22.12
CA GLY A 4 -11.13 19.67 21.40
C GLY A 4 -12.65 19.80 21.52
N THR A 5 -13.42 19.22 20.61
CA THR A 5 -14.89 19.23 20.75
C THR A 5 -15.32 18.39 21.96
N PRO A 6 -16.46 18.67 22.64
CA PRO A 6 -16.89 17.90 23.82
C PRO A 6 -17.01 16.39 23.60
N MET A 7 -17.19 15.97 22.34
CA MET A 7 -17.25 14.56 21.94
C MET A 7 -15.87 13.89 21.89
N GLU A 8 -14.83 14.61 21.47
CA GLU A 8 -13.46 14.10 21.50
C GLU A 8 -12.96 13.92 22.93
N GLU A 9 -13.22 14.91 23.80
CA GLU A 9 -12.86 14.82 25.22
C GLU A 9 -13.55 13.63 25.92
N ALA A 10 -14.84 13.42 25.67
CA ALA A 10 -15.56 12.28 26.23
C ALA A 10 -15.00 10.93 25.73
N ARG A 11 -14.60 10.87 24.46
CA ARG A 11 -14.03 9.66 23.85
C ARG A 11 -12.62 9.36 24.36
N ASP A 12 -11.78 10.39 24.52
CA ASP A 12 -10.44 10.26 25.09
C ASP A 12 -10.50 9.84 26.56
N LEU A 13 -11.42 10.43 27.34
CA LEU A 13 -11.63 10.05 28.73
C LEU A 13 -12.12 8.59 28.84
N ALA A 14 -13.04 8.18 27.97
CA ALA A 14 -13.49 6.79 27.88
C ALA A 14 -12.34 5.84 27.49
N LEU A 15 -11.42 6.27 26.63
CA LEU A 15 -10.23 5.50 26.24
C LEU A 15 -9.30 5.28 27.43
N VAL A 16 -8.99 6.35 28.19
CA VAL A 16 -8.14 6.28 29.38
C VAL A 16 -8.78 5.40 30.46
N LEU A 17 -10.10 5.52 30.67
CA LEU A 17 -10.83 4.69 31.63
C LEU A 17 -10.88 3.21 31.23
N ARG A 18 -10.99 2.92 29.92
CA ARG A 18 -10.92 1.54 29.38
C ARG A 18 -9.53 0.93 29.43
N ALA A 19 -8.50 1.73 29.16
CA ALA A 19 -7.11 1.29 29.23
C ALA A 19 -6.69 0.95 30.67
N GLY A 20 -7.38 1.52 31.67
CA GLY A 20 -7.11 1.32 33.08
C GLY A 20 -5.84 2.05 33.53
N ALA A 21 -5.64 2.15 34.84
CA ALA A 21 -4.38 2.68 35.37
C ALA A 21 -3.26 1.71 35.00
N LEU A 22 -2.21 2.22 34.34
CA LEU A 22 -1.04 1.42 33.98
C LEU A 22 -0.47 0.75 35.25
N PRO A 23 -0.49 -0.59 35.37
CA PRO A 23 -0.17 -1.30 36.62
C PRO A 23 1.33 -1.24 37.01
N ALA A 24 2.19 -0.69 36.15
CA ALA A 24 3.62 -0.54 36.39
C ALA A 24 4.18 0.71 35.68
N ARG A 25 5.27 1.28 36.23
CA ARG A 25 6.01 2.35 35.56
C ARG A 25 6.59 1.83 34.25
N ILE A 26 6.13 2.36 33.12
CA ILE A 26 6.72 2.09 31.81
C ILE A 26 8.04 2.85 31.73
N ASN A 27 9.14 2.11 31.65
CA ASN A 27 10.41 2.64 31.18
C ASN A 27 10.46 2.45 29.67
N ILE A 28 10.56 3.54 28.92
CA ILE A 28 10.74 3.50 27.47
C ILE A 28 12.18 3.02 27.22
N ILE A 29 12.32 1.77 26.81
CA ILE A 29 13.63 1.10 26.65
C ILE A 29 14.25 1.43 25.29
N GLU A 30 13.42 1.59 24.26
CA GLU A 30 13.83 1.93 22.90
C GLU A 30 12.70 2.70 22.22
N GLU A 31 12.98 3.93 21.77
CA GLU A 31 12.08 4.72 20.94
C GLU A 31 12.73 4.83 19.55
N ARG A 32 12.15 4.13 18.56
CA ARG A 32 12.58 4.28 17.17
C ARG A 32 11.79 5.39 16.50
N THR A 33 12.29 6.61 16.63
CA THR A 33 11.77 7.75 15.87
C THR A 33 12.25 7.63 14.42
N VAL A 34 11.38 7.14 13.55
CA VAL A 34 11.61 7.21 12.11
C VAL A 34 11.42 8.66 11.66
N GLY A 35 12.51 9.28 11.21
CA GLY A 35 12.48 10.63 10.66
C GLY A 35 11.63 10.69 9.38
N PRO A 36 10.90 11.79 9.12
CA PRO A 36 10.07 11.94 7.92
C PRO A 36 10.82 11.70 6.61
N SER A 37 12.13 11.99 6.58
CA SER A 37 13.00 11.75 5.42
C SER A 37 13.14 10.28 5.06
N LEU A 38 13.26 9.37 6.03
CA LEU A 38 13.34 7.93 5.78
C LEU A 38 12.03 7.38 5.18
N GLY A 39 10.90 7.97 5.59
CA GLY A 39 9.59 7.66 5.02
C GLY A 39 9.50 8.12 3.56
N GLN A 40 9.88 9.36 3.28
CA GLN A 40 9.87 9.93 1.94
C GLN A 40 10.80 9.15 1.00
N ASP A 41 12.03 8.85 1.42
CA ASP A 41 12.99 8.10 0.62
C ASP A 41 12.45 6.71 0.24
N SER A 42 11.74 6.05 1.17
CA SER A 42 11.15 4.73 0.90
C SER A 42 9.95 4.80 -0.06
N ILE A 43 9.19 5.90 -0.03
CA ILE A 43 8.10 6.14 -1.00
C ILE A 43 8.70 6.38 -2.38
N ASP A 44 9.71 7.23 -2.49
CA ASP A 44 10.33 7.58 -3.77
C ASP A 44 10.99 6.35 -4.41
N GLN A 45 11.72 5.57 -3.62
CA GLN A 45 12.27 4.28 -4.07
C GLN A 45 11.18 3.28 -4.46
N GLY A 46 10.09 3.22 -3.68
CA GLY A 46 8.94 2.37 -3.97
C GLY A 46 8.24 2.74 -5.29
N GLN A 47 8.09 4.03 -5.58
CA GLN A 47 7.53 4.51 -6.84
C GLN A 47 8.41 4.13 -8.03
N ILE A 48 9.73 4.33 -7.91
CA ILE A 48 10.68 3.95 -8.97
C ILE A 48 10.67 2.44 -9.19
N ALA A 49 10.73 1.65 -8.11
CA ALA A 49 10.70 0.18 -8.19
C ALA A 49 9.39 -0.32 -8.82
N GLY A 50 8.25 0.26 -8.45
CA GLY A 50 6.95 -0.06 -9.04
C GLY A 50 6.88 0.28 -10.52
N LEU A 51 7.36 1.46 -10.92
CA LEU A 51 7.36 1.90 -12.32
C LEU A 51 8.25 1.01 -13.20
N VAL A 52 9.47 0.71 -12.73
CA VAL A 52 10.42 -0.16 -13.44
C VAL A 52 9.88 -1.59 -13.52
N GLY A 53 9.32 -2.12 -12.43
CA GLY A 53 8.72 -3.45 -12.41
C GLY A 53 7.55 -3.59 -13.39
N LEU A 54 6.64 -2.61 -13.40
CA LEU A 54 5.51 -2.59 -14.33
C LEU A 54 5.98 -2.49 -15.79
N ALA A 55 6.97 -1.63 -16.08
CA ALA A 55 7.52 -1.50 -17.42
C ALA A 55 8.15 -2.80 -17.92
N LEU A 56 8.95 -3.47 -17.08
CA LEU A 56 9.56 -4.76 -17.43
C LEU A 56 8.52 -5.84 -17.72
N VAL A 57 7.46 -5.93 -16.91
CA VAL A 57 6.35 -6.87 -17.12
C VAL A 57 5.66 -6.62 -18.47
N ILE A 58 5.36 -5.37 -18.79
CA ILE A 58 4.71 -5.00 -20.06
C ILE A 58 5.58 -5.38 -21.26
N VAL A 59 6.90 -5.11 -21.17
CA VAL A 59 7.84 -5.44 -22.24
C VAL A 59 7.92 -6.95 -22.45
N VAL A 60 8.06 -7.73 -21.37
CA VAL A 60 8.09 -9.21 -21.45
C VAL A 60 6.79 -9.74 -22.04
N MET A 61 5.64 -9.22 -21.62
CA MET A 61 4.33 -9.61 -22.13
C MET A 61 4.16 -9.33 -23.63
N MET A 62 4.59 -8.16 -24.12
CA MET A 62 4.53 -7.85 -25.55
C MET A 62 5.44 -8.75 -26.39
N ILE A 63 6.64 -9.07 -25.90
CA ILE A 63 7.60 -9.91 -26.64
C ILE A 63 7.11 -11.37 -26.72
N TYR A 64 6.65 -11.94 -25.60
CA TYR A 64 6.26 -13.35 -25.56
C TYR A 64 4.89 -13.62 -26.20
N TYR A 65 3.91 -12.73 -26.05
CA TYR A 65 2.52 -12.98 -26.46
C TYR A 65 2.06 -12.24 -27.71
N GLY A 66 2.89 -11.37 -28.30
CA GLY A 66 2.54 -10.64 -29.54
C GLY A 66 1.23 -9.86 -29.42
N MET A 67 0.25 -10.12 -30.31
CA MET A 67 -1.07 -9.47 -30.28
C MET A 67 -1.87 -9.75 -29.00
N ALA A 68 -1.77 -10.95 -28.42
CA ALA A 68 -2.42 -11.28 -27.15
C ALA A 68 -1.81 -10.50 -25.97
N GLY A 69 -0.54 -10.10 -26.09
CA GLY A 69 0.13 -9.23 -25.13
C GLY A 69 -0.55 -7.87 -24.98
N PHE A 70 -1.10 -7.29 -26.05
CA PHE A 70 -1.86 -6.03 -25.96
C PHE A 70 -3.14 -6.17 -25.12
N LEU A 71 -3.85 -7.29 -25.27
CA LEU A 71 -5.02 -7.61 -24.45
C LEU A 71 -4.63 -7.82 -22.98
N ALA A 72 -3.52 -8.53 -22.73
CA ALA A 72 -2.97 -8.75 -21.40
C ALA A 72 -2.61 -7.44 -20.68
N VAL A 73 -1.96 -6.51 -21.39
CA VAL A 73 -1.62 -5.18 -20.87
C VAL A 73 -2.88 -4.37 -20.58
N GLY A 74 -3.90 -4.45 -21.44
CA GLY A 74 -5.21 -3.84 -21.19
C GLY A 74 -5.88 -4.38 -19.92
N ALA A 75 -5.90 -5.70 -19.75
CA ALA A 75 -6.44 -6.34 -18.56
C ALA A 75 -5.66 -5.93 -17.29
N LEU A 76 -4.33 -5.87 -17.38
CA LEU A 76 -3.48 -5.41 -16.28
C LEU A 76 -3.75 -3.95 -15.90
N ALA A 77 -3.98 -3.07 -16.88
CA ALA A 77 -4.32 -1.67 -16.62
C ALA A 77 -5.66 -1.54 -15.88
N VAL A 78 -6.68 -2.29 -16.32
CA VAL A 78 -7.99 -2.34 -15.63
C VAL A 78 -7.83 -2.85 -14.20
N TYR A 79 -7.04 -3.92 -14.01
CA TYR A 79 -6.75 -4.46 -12.68
C TYR A 79 -6.14 -3.40 -11.74
N VAL A 80 -5.08 -2.70 -12.17
CA VAL A 80 -4.44 -1.66 -11.36
C VAL A 80 -5.41 -0.52 -11.04
N LEU A 81 -6.22 -0.09 -12.02
CA LEU A 81 -7.24 0.94 -11.80
C LEU A 81 -8.27 0.52 -10.76
N LEU A 82 -8.74 -0.73 -10.79
CA LEU A 82 -9.70 -1.24 -9.82
C LEU A 82 -9.11 -1.29 -8.41
N VAL A 83 -7.86 -1.72 -8.26
CA VAL A 83 -7.19 -1.77 -6.96
C VAL A 83 -7.01 -0.35 -6.38
N LEU A 84 -6.50 0.59 -7.18
CA LEU A 84 -6.34 1.98 -6.76
C LEU A 84 -7.68 2.66 -6.47
N GLY A 85 -8.70 2.42 -7.29
CA GLY A 85 -10.06 2.91 -7.06
C GLY A 85 -10.66 2.37 -5.76
N GLY A 86 -10.43 1.10 -5.46
CA GLY A 86 -10.83 0.47 -4.19
C GLY A 86 -10.13 1.09 -2.98
N LEU A 87 -8.82 1.35 -3.07
CA LEU A 87 -8.05 2.06 -2.04
C LEU A 87 -8.65 3.44 -1.74
N VAL A 88 -8.93 4.22 -2.79
CA VAL A 88 -9.55 5.55 -2.64
C VAL A 88 -10.96 5.45 -2.06
N GLY A 89 -11.78 4.49 -2.51
CA GLY A 89 -13.13 4.26 -2.01
C GLY A 89 -13.18 3.93 -0.52
N MET A 90 -12.19 3.19 -0.03
CA MET A 90 -12.05 2.86 1.40
C MET A 90 -11.30 3.93 2.21
N ARG A 91 -10.82 5.01 1.58
CA ARG A 91 -9.93 6.02 2.18
C ARG A 91 -8.66 5.40 2.78
N ALA A 92 -8.17 4.32 2.18
CA ALA A 92 -6.94 3.67 2.58
C ALA A 92 -5.73 4.35 1.93
N THR A 93 -4.61 4.43 2.64
CA THR A 93 -3.37 5.04 2.15
C THR A 93 -2.45 4.00 1.53
N LEU A 94 -1.79 4.37 0.42
CA LEU A 94 -0.78 3.53 -0.22
C LEU A 94 0.56 3.71 0.50
N THR A 95 0.91 2.76 1.36
CA THR A 95 2.18 2.73 2.10
C THR A 95 3.23 1.92 1.35
N VAL A 96 4.49 1.95 1.79
CA VAL A 96 5.58 1.16 1.19
C VAL A 96 5.29 -0.35 1.18
N PRO A 97 4.80 -0.97 2.27
CA PRO A 97 4.28 -2.34 2.22
C PRO A 97 3.14 -2.53 1.21
N GLY A 98 2.27 -1.53 1.05
CA GLY A 98 1.21 -1.54 0.05
C GLY A 98 1.74 -1.56 -1.39
N ILE A 99 2.80 -0.80 -1.69
CA ILE A 99 3.48 -0.83 -2.99
C ILE A 99 4.08 -2.22 -3.25
N ALA A 100 4.73 -2.84 -2.26
CA ALA A 100 5.25 -4.19 -2.40
C ALA A 100 4.14 -5.22 -2.67
N GLY A 101 3.01 -5.11 -1.96
CA GLY A 101 1.82 -5.94 -2.20
C GLY A 101 1.24 -5.76 -3.61
N LEU A 102 1.20 -4.53 -4.12
CA LEU A 102 0.79 -4.26 -5.50
C LEU A 102 1.69 -4.95 -6.52
N ILE A 103 3.01 -4.85 -6.36
CA ILE A 103 3.99 -5.49 -7.26
C ILE A 103 3.80 -7.02 -7.26
N LEU A 104 3.66 -7.63 -6.08
CA LEU A 104 3.40 -9.07 -5.97
C LEU A 104 2.09 -9.47 -6.69
N SER A 105 1.04 -8.67 -6.50
CA SER A 105 -0.27 -8.94 -7.09
C SER A 105 -0.28 -8.78 -8.60
N ILE A 106 0.48 -7.81 -9.13
CA ILE A 106 0.74 -7.67 -10.58
C ILE A 106 1.40 -8.93 -11.13
N GLY A 107 2.41 -9.47 -10.44
CA GLY A 107 3.06 -10.72 -10.85
C GLY A 107 2.07 -11.89 -10.95
N MET A 108 1.18 -12.04 -9.97
CA MET A 108 0.12 -13.07 -10.02
C MET A 108 -0.91 -12.82 -11.12
N ALA A 109 -1.29 -11.57 -11.38
CA ALA A 109 -2.22 -11.23 -12.46
C ALA A 109 -1.63 -11.53 -13.84
N VAL A 110 -0.32 -11.31 -14.00
CA VAL A 110 0.45 -11.64 -15.20
C VAL A 110 0.49 -13.16 -15.40
N ASP A 111 0.80 -13.93 -14.36
CA ASP A 111 0.78 -15.41 -14.39
C ASP A 111 -0.60 -15.96 -14.80
N ALA A 112 -1.68 -15.40 -14.25
CA ALA A 112 -3.04 -15.77 -14.65
C ALA A 112 -3.31 -15.49 -16.14
N ASN A 113 -2.80 -14.38 -16.68
CA ASN A 113 -2.90 -14.10 -18.11
C ASN A 113 -2.10 -15.10 -18.95
N VAL A 114 -0.89 -15.47 -18.50
CA VAL A 114 -0.07 -16.51 -19.15
C VAL A 114 -0.86 -17.82 -19.27
N LEU A 115 -1.45 -18.30 -18.17
CA LEU A 115 -2.24 -19.55 -18.15
C LEU A 115 -3.48 -19.53 -19.05
N ILE A 116 -4.02 -18.36 -19.39
CA ILE A 116 -5.17 -18.23 -20.30
C ILE A 116 -4.74 -18.31 -21.77
N PHE A 117 -3.52 -17.88 -22.08
CA PHE A 117 -3.00 -17.81 -23.44
C PHE A 117 -2.23 -19.06 -23.88
N GLU A 118 -1.87 -19.93 -22.93
CA GLU A 118 -1.39 -21.29 -23.17
C GLU A 118 -2.55 -22.30 -23.25
#